data_AF-A0A0F9GI52-F1
#
_entry.id   AF-A0A0F9GI52-F1
#
_cell.length_a   1.000
_cell.length_b   1.000
_cell.length_c   1.000
_cell.angle_alpha   90.00
_cell.angle_beta   90.00
_cell.angle_gamma   90.00
#
_symmetry.space_group_name_H-M   'P 1'
#
loop_
_entity.id
_entity.type
_entity.pdbx_description
1 polymer ?
#
loop_
_entity_poly.entity_id
_entity_poly.type
_entity_poly.pdbx_seq_one_letter_code
_entity_poly.pdbx_strand_id
1 'polypeptide(L)'
;MTPTVRVGNYTQISRKLVIISGTQEVVNKAGRQSELAYQTAMRAQELKRDMEATMFANIGGVAGNSTTARKTATLGAWIKTNDTLNSTTGGESPTYTSGVPGAARTDGTQYAFTETILKATIQLVWTSGGDLRFLAVGPVNKQKVSAFTGVVTRNYDISNKPAKATAIIAAADVYVSDFGILTVMPSRYQRERDAWLFDPKWIAIAHLRPFHRVKLAKTG
;
A
#
# COMPACT_ATOMS: atom_id res chain seq x y z
N MET A 1 15.94 -22.20 23.90
CA MET A 1 14.98 -22.24 22.77
C MET A 1 13.95 -21.14 23.01
N THR A 2 13.79 -20.21 22.07
CA THR A 2 12.76 -19.17 22.19
C THR A 2 11.45 -19.73 21.64
N PRO A 3 10.37 -19.80 22.42
CA PRO A 3 9.09 -20.33 21.95
C PRO A 3 8.54 -19.47 20.81
N THR A 4 7.76 -20.09 19.91
CA THR A 4 7.01 -19.35 18.90
C THR A 4 5.96 -18.47 19.56
N VAL A 5 6.08 -17.16 19.38
CA VAL A 5 5.15 -16.18 19.96
C VAL A 5 4.18 -15.70 18.89
N ARG A 6 2.87 -15.81 19.16
CA ARG A 6 1.85 -15.22 18.29
C ARG A 6 1.80 -13.71 18.48
N VAL A 7 1.95 -12.96 17.40
CA VAL A 7 1.79 -11.50 17.34
C VAL A 7 0.37 -11.21 16.83
N GLY A 8 -0.32 -10.25 17.45
CA GLY A 8 -1.67 -9.84 17.09
C GLY A 8 -1.71 -8.46 16.45
N ASN A 9 -2.92 -8.00 16.11
CA ASN A 9 -3.15 -6.62 15.67
C ASN A 9 -4.49 -6.10 16.21
N TYR A 10 -4.63 -4.78 16.30
CA TYR A 10 -5.89 -4.12 16.59
C TYR A 10 -6.69 -3.85 15.32
N THR A 11 -8.01 -3.86 15.44
CA THR A 11 -8.92 -3.45 14.36
C THR A 11 -9.22 -1.96 14.48
N GLN A 12 -9.04 -1.22 13.39
CA GLN A 12 -9.48 0.16 13.26
C GLN A 12 -10.88 0.23 12.64
N ILE A 13 -11.72 1.12 13.16
CA ILE A 13 -13.06 1.36 12.61
C ILE A 13 -12.97 2.48 11.57
N SER A 14 -13.21 2.13 10.32
CA SER A 14 -13.32 3.10 9.22
C SER A 14 -14.78 3.17 8.76
N ARG A 15 -15.35 4.38 8.79
CA ARG A 15 -16.73 4.63 8.35
C ARG A 15 -16.80 5.90 7.52
N LYS A 16 -17.71 5.94 6.55
CA LYS A 16 -18.06 7.13 5.78
C LYS A 16 -19.56 7.35 5.88
N LEU A 17 -19.95 8.61 6.05
CA LEU A 17 -21.34 9.01 6.23
C LEU A 17 -21.84 9.68 4.93
N VAL A 18 -23.11 9.42 4.61
CA VAL A 18 -23.83 10.09 3.54
C VAL A 18 -25.11 10.66 4.14
N ILE A 19 -25.36 11.94 3.91
CA ILE A 19 -26.58 12.63 4.31
C ILE A 19 -27.15 13.27 3.06
N ILE A 20 -28.41 12.97 2.75
CA ILE A 20 -29.13 13.50 1.59
C ILE A 20 -30.48 14.00 2.06
N SER A 21 -30.92 15.15 1.55
CA SER A 21 -32.25 15.69 1.83
C SER A 21 -33.34 14.82 1.19
N GLY A 22 -34.46 14.63 1.88
CA GLY A 22 -35.61 13.91 1.33
C GLY A 22 -36.15 14.52 0.03
N THR A 23 -36.07 15.84 -0.15
CA THR A 23 -36.49 16.51 -1.40
C THR A 23 -35.56 16.16 -2.56
N GLN A 24 -34.25 16.10 -2.30
CA GLN A 24 -33.25 15.67 -3.28
C GLN A 24 -33.42 14.21 -3.70
N GLU A 25 -34.00 13.36 -2.85
CA GLU A 25 -34.31 11.98 -3.21
C GLU A 25 -35.59 11.84 -4.05
N VAL A 26 -36.51 12.80 -4.00
CA VAL A 26 -37.79 12.74 -4.74
C VAL A 26 -37.75 13.45 -6.10
N VAL A 27 -36.98 14.53 -6.23
CA VAL A 27 -36.88 15.29 -7.49
C VAL A 27 -36.26 14.44 -8.61
N ASN A 28 -36.68 14.65 -9.86
CA ASN A 28 -36.10 14.00 -11.03
C ASN A 28 -34.66 14.51 -11.23
N LYS A 29 -33.66 13.62 -11.16
CA LYS A 29 -32.25 13.99 -11.32
C LYS A 29 -31.83 13.76 -12.76
N ALA A 30 -31.03 14.69 -13.30
CA ALA A 30 -30.41 14.50 -14.60
C ALA A 30 -29.46 13.29 -14.57
N GLY A 31 -29.78 12.25 -15.35
CA GLY A 31 -28.91 11.08 -15.56
C GLY A 31 -28.72 10.16 -14.35
N ARG A 32 -29.53 10.27 -13.28
CA ARG A 32 -29.41 9.40 -12.09
C ARG A 32 -30.77 8.94 -11.56
N GLN A 33 -30.91 7.63 -11.34
CA GLN A 33 -32.13 7.06 -10.76
C GLN A 33 -32.21 7.27 -9.23
N SER A 34 -31.07 7.25 -8.51
CA SER A 34 -31.02 7.49 -7.06
C SER A 34 -29.72 8.17 -6.65
N GLU A 35 -29.83 9.34 -6.02
CA GLU A 35 -28.69 10.07 -5.46
C GLU A 35 -28.09 9.32 -4.27
N LEU A 36 -28.92 8.60 -3.51
CA LEU A 36 -28.46 7.78 -2.38
C LEU A 36 -27.56 6.65 -2.84
N ALA A 37 -27.93 5.95 -3.92
CA ALA A 37 -27.10 4.89 -4.49
C ALA A 37 -25.75 5.44 -4.98
N TYR A 38 -25.78 6.57 -5.70
CA TYR A 38 -24.58 7.22 -6.22
C TYR A 38 -23.62 7.65 -5.11
N GLN A 39 -24.11 8.41 -4.13
CA GLN A 39 -23.29 8.88 -3.02
C GLN A 39 -22.77 7.72 -2.17
N THR A 40 -23.57 6.66 -1.96
CA THR A 40 -23.09 5.45 -1.29
C THR A 40 -21.93 4.81 -2.06
N ALA A 41 -22.06 4.65 -3.38
CA ALA A 41 -21.01 4.05 -4.20
C ALA A 41 -19.71 4.87 -4.15
N MET A 42 -19.81 6.20 -4.25
CA MET A 42 -18.66 7.09 -4.11
C MET A 42 -17.98 6.95 -2.74
N ARG A 43 -18.75 6.98 -1.65
CA ARG A 43 -18.20 6.82 -0.29
C ARG A 43 -17.63 5.44 -0.03
N ALA A 44 -18.19 4.39 -0.64
CA ALA A 44 -17.63 3.04 -0.57
C ALA A 44 -16.26 2.97 -1.28
N GLN A 45 -16.13 3.59 -2.45
CA GLN A 45 -14.83 3.70 -3.13
C GLN A 45 -13.84 4.55 -2.35
N GLU A 46 -14.29 5.65 -1.73
CA GLU A 46 -13.45 6.48 -0.86
C GLU A 46 -12.96 5.67 0.35
N LEU A 47 -13.85 4.91 1.00
CA LEU A 47 -13.49 4.06 2.14
C LEU A 47 -12.43 3.02 1.77
N LYS A 48 -12.54 2.38 0.61
CA LYS A 48 -11.52 1.42 0.13
C LYS A 48 -10.17 2.10 -0.09
N ARG A 49 -10.15 3.31 -0.65
CA ARG A 49 -8.92 4.10 -0.86
C ARG A 49 -8.30 4.56 0.46
N ASP A 50 -9.11 4.94 1.43
CA ASP A 50 -8.68 5.32 2.79
C ASP A 50 -8.04 4.13 3.52
N MET A 51 -8.61 2.94 3.33
CA MET A 51 -8.02 1.69 3.84
C MET A 51 -6.68 1.38 3.17
N GLU A 52 -6.55 1.52 1.85
CA GLU A 52 -5.27 1.36 1.14
C GLU A 52 -4.21 2.34 1.67
N ALA A 53 -4.55 3.63 1.77
CA ALA A 53 -3.68 4.67 2.29
C ALA A 53 -3.21 4.35 3.72
N THR A 54 -4.12 3.86 4.56
CA THR A 54 -3.81 3.46 5.93
C THR A 54 -2.85 2.26 5.94
N MET A 55 -3.09 1.21 5.14
CA MET A 55 -2.24 0.01 5.14
C MET A 55 -0.79 0.31 4.75
N PHE A 56 -0.57 1.25 3.84
CA PHE A 56 0.77 1.70 3.41
C PHE A 56 1.33 2.87 4.26
N ALA A 57 0.61 3.33 5.27
CA ALA A 57 1.12 4.33 6.21
C ALA A 57 2.16 3.72 7.16
N ASN A 58 2.82 4.57 7.94
CA ASN A 58 3.75 4.15 8.99
C ASN A 58 3.11 4.40 10.37
N ILE A 59 2.35 3.43 10.87
CA ILE A 59 1.53 3.57 12.08
C ILE A 59 1.70 2.31 12.94
N GLY A 60 2.06 2.51 14.20
CA GLY A 60 2.04 1.47 15.23
C GLY A 60 0.62 1.21 15.75
N GLY A 61 0.36 0.00 16.19
CA GLY A 61 -0.92 -0.41 16.74
C GLY A 61 -1.22 0.31 18.05
N VAL A 62 -2.42 0.88 18.15
CA VAL A 62 -2.89 1.60 19.33
C VAL A 62 -4.15 0.95 19.87
N ALA A 63 -4.12 0.50 21.13
CA ALA A 63 -5.23 -0.15 21.82
C ALA A 63 -6.48 0.75 22.01
N GLY A 64 -6.28 2.06 21.91
CA GLY A 64 -7.29 3.10 22.11
C GLY A 64 -7.71 3.25 23.57
N ASN A 65 -8.25 4.42 23.91
CA ASN A 65 -8.85 4.71 25.21
C ASN A 65 -10.03 5.69 25.03
N SER A 66 -10.53 6.28 26.12
CA SER A 66 -11.66 7.22 26.08
C SER A 66 -11.40 8.48 25.23
N THR A 67 -10.15 8.86 25.01
CA THR A 67 -9.77 10.07 24.25
C THR A 67 -9.01 9.76 22.95
N THR A 68 -8.54 8.53 22.77
CA THR A 68 -7.74 8.11 21.60
C THR A 68 -8.40 6.94 20.88
N ALA A 69 -8.60 7.10 19.58
CA ALA A 69 -9.13 6.03 18.74
C ALA A 69 -8.12 4.89 18.57
N ARG A 70 -8.65 3.67 18.42
CA ARG A 70 -7.85 2.48 18.04
C ARG A 70 -7.24 2.65 16.66
N LYS A 71 -6.00 2.20 16.51
CA LYS A 71 -5.27 2.18 15.22
C LYS A 71 -4.69 0.80 14.98
N THR A 72 -4.82 0.33 13.75
CA THR A 72 -4.21 -0.93 13.29
C THR A 72 -2.72 -0.69 13.02
N ALA A 73 -1.87 -1.63 13.41
CA ALA A 73 -0.45 -1.62 13.03
C ALA A 73 -0.32 -1.89 11.53
N THR A 74 0.27 -0.95 10.80
CA THR A 74 0.39 -0.96 9.33
C THR A 74 1.73 -1.56 8.90
N LEU A 75 1.96 -1.72 7.59
CA LEU A 75 3.14 -2.44 7.07
C LEU A 75 4.48 -1.94 7.66
N GLY A 76 4.61 -0.63 7.88
CA GLY A 76 5.80 -0.01 8.48
C GLY A 76 6.07 -0.35 9.95
N ALA A 77 5.13 -0.99 10.64
CA ALA A 77 5.31 -1.49 12.01
C ALA A 77 5.71 -2.99 12.06
N TRP A 78 5.64 -3.72 10.94
CA TRP A 78 5.87 -5.17 10.90
C TRP A 78 7.26 -5.60 10.40
N ILE A 79 7.91 -4.82 9.54
CA ILE A 79 9.17 -5.22 8.92
C ILE A 79 10.34 -4.82 9.83
N LYS A 80 11.14 -5.78 10.32
CA LYS A 80 12.26 -5.52 11.26
C LYS A 80 13.67 -5.69 10.71
N THR A 81 13.83 -6.56 9.73
CA THR A 81 15.17 -7.08 9.35
C THR A 81 15.47 -6.91 7.87
N ASN A 82 14.43 -6.93 7.03
CA ASN A 82 14.57 -6.94 5.59
C ASN A 82 14.20 -5.56 5.03
N ASP A 83 14.75 -4.53 5.66
CA ASP A 83 14.58 -3.13 5.32
C ASP A 83 15.93 -2.44 5.14
N THR A 84 15.93 -1.40 4.32
CA THR A 84 17.09 -0.53 4.09
C THR A 84 16.69 0.88 4.47
N LEU A 85 17.04 1.26 5.71
CA LEU A 85 16.75 2.57 6.31
C LEU A 85 18.04 3.36 6.53
N ASN A 86 17.95 4.70 6.58
CA ASN A 86 19.10 5.57 6.80
C ASN A 86 19.48 5.63 8.28
N SER A 87 20.13 4.59 8.78
CA SER A 87 20.55 4.49 10.19
C SER A 87 21.52 5.60 10.59
N THR A 88 22.37 6.09 9.69
CA THR A 88 23.29 7.22 9.95
C THR A 88 22.55 8.51 10.32
N THR A 89 21.27 8.64 9.94
CA THR A 89 20.44 9.81 10.24
C THR A 89 19.23 9.48 11.11
N GLY A 90 19.30 8.39 11.88
CA GLY A 90 18.26 8.01 12.84
C GLY A 90 17.08 7.24 12.25
N GLY A 91 17.23 6.61 11.09
CA GLY A 91 16.27 5.66 10.55
C GLY A 91 16.40 4.30 11.22
N GLU A 92 15.37 3.88 11.97
CA GLU A 92 15.40 2.67 12.79
C GLU A 92 14.20 1.76 12.51
N SER A 93 14.44 0.46 12.46
CA SER A 93 13.40 -0.56 12.29
C SER A 93 12.49 -0.62 13.53
N PRO A 94 11.21 -1.00 13.38
CA PRO A 94 10.28 -1.10 14.49
C PRO A 94 10.68 -2.23 15.44
N THR A 95 10.44 -2.03 16.74
CA THR A 95 10.72 -3.05 17.76
C THR A 95 9.42 -3.62 18.32
N TYR A 96 9.34 -4.95 18.37
CA TYR A 96 8.30 -5.68 19.09
C TYR A 96 8.76 -7.11 19.37
N THR A 97 8.39 -7.70 20.49
CA THR A 97 8.80 -9.09 20.83
C THR A 97 7.59 -10.02 20.92
N SER A 98 6.46 -9.49 21.37
CA SER A 98 5.18 -10.19 21.52
C SER A 98 4.03 -9.17 21.45
N GLY A 99 2.79 -9.65 21.39
CA GLY A 99 1.62 -8.76 21.44
C GLY A 99 1.35 -8.06 20.11
N VAL A 100 1.04 -6.77 20.13
CA VAL A 100 0.78 -5.96 18.92
C VAL A 100 2.00 -5.07 18.64
N PRO A 101 2.46 -4.90 17.40
CA PRO A 101 3.51 -3.94 17.06
C PRO A 101 3.07 -2.51 17.39
N GLY A 102 3.47 -1.99 18.56
CA GLY A 102 3.04 -0.69 19.07
C GLY A 102 3.85 0.50 18.55
N ALA A 103 5.09 0.25 18.12
CA ALA A 103 5.95 1.24 17.51
C ALA A 103 5.96 1.06 15.99
N ALA A 104 5.81 2.16 15.26
CA ALA A 104 6.10 2.21 13.83
C ALA A 104 7.63 2.36 13.65
N ARG A 105 8.18 2.08 12.46
CA ARG A 105 9.59 2.37 12.18
C ARG A 105 9.86 3.87 12.36
N THR A 106 11.07 4.22 12.77
CA THR A 106 11.51 5.61 12.89
C THR A 106 11.99 6.10 11.53
N ASP A 107 11.39 7.19 11.05
CA ASP A 107 11.76 7.80 9.78
C ASP A 107 12.92 8.80 9.99
N GLY A 108 14.14 8.40 9.62
CA GLY A 108 15.29 9.32 9.51
C GLY A 108 15.23 10.21 8.26
N THR A 109 16.37 10.79 7.87
CA THR A 109 16.49 11.54 6.61
C THR A 109 16.13 10.65 5.43
N GLN A 110 15.25 11.15 4.56
CA GLN A 110 14.77 10.40 3.41
C GLN A 110 15.92 10.00 2.48
N TYR A 111 16.06 8.71 2.21
CA TYR A 111 16.96 8.23 1.16
C TYR A 111 16.41 8.56 -0.23
N ALA A 112 17.30 8.96 -1.13
CA ALA A 112 16.99 8.94 -2.55
C ALA A 112 16.85 7.48 -2.99
N PHE A 113 15.67 7.10 -3.48
CA PHE A 113 15.45 5.76 -4.02
C PHE A 113 16.31 5.53 -5.27
N THR A 114 17.19 4.53 -5.22
CA THR A 114 18.13 4.15 -6.29
C THR A 114 18.09 2.63 -6.50
N GLU A 115 18.59 2.18 -7.66
CA GLU A 115 18.68 0.76 -7.98
C GLU A 115 19.61 0.00 -7.03
N THR A 116 20.68 0.63 -6.55
CA THR A 116 21.60 0.06 -5.56
C THR A 116 20.87 -0.32 -4.27
N ILE A 117 19.99 0.56 -3.77
CA ILE A 117 19.20 0.27 -2.57
C ILE A 117 18.24 -0.88 -2.86
N LEU A 118 17.54 -0.85 -3.99
CA LEU A 118 16.62 -1.92 -4.37
C LEU A 118 17.33 -3.28 -4.42
N LYS A 119 18.49 -3.38 -5.08
CA LYS A 119 19.29 -4.61 -5.16
C LYS A 119 19.75 -5.09 -3.78
N ALA A 120 20.21 -4.17 -2.93
CA ALA A 120 20.59 -4.50 -1.55
C ALA A 120 19.42 -5.09 -0.75
N THR A 121 18.23 -4.49 -0.85
CA THR A 121 17.03 -5.03 -0.16
C THR A 121 16.61 -6.39 -0.71
N ILE A 122 16.65 -6.60 -2.03
CA ILE A 122 16.33 -7.91 -2.64
C ILE A 122 17.32 -8.97 -2.15
N GLN A 123 18.62 -8.66 -2.11
CA GLN A 123 19.64 -9.56 -1.59
C GLN A 123 19.38 -9.94 -0.13
N LEU A 124 19.00 -8.98 0.72
CA LEU A 124 18.66 -9.24 2.13
C LEU A 124 17.48 -10.22 2.27
N VAL A 125 16.44 -10.05 1.45
CA VAL A 125 15.29 -10.96 1.46
C VAL A 125 15.69 -12.35 0.96
N TRP A 126 16.50 -12.42 -0.10
CA TRP A 126 17.00 -13.69 -0.65
C TRP A 126 17.85 -14.47 0.36
N THR A 127 18.79 -13.80 1.04
CA THR A 127 19.62 -14.43 2.08
C THR A 127 18.78 -14.91 3.27
N SER A 128 17.62 -14.29 3.49
CA SER A 128 16.64 -14.71 4.49
C SER A 128 15.73 -15.86 4.00
N GLY A 129 15.90 -16.32 2.75
CA GLY A 129 15.13 -17.42 2.14
C GLY A 129 13.75 -17.01 1.63
N GLY A 130 13.51 -15.72 1.40
CA GLY A 130 12.24 -15.21 0.85
C GLY A 130 12.27 -15.07 -0.66
N ASP A 131 11.16 -15.40 -1.32
CA ASP A 131 10.94 -15.16 -2.74
C ASP A 131 10.10 -13.91 -2.94
N LEU A 132 10.60 -12.92 -3.68
CA LEU A 132 9.87 -11.69 -3.95
C LEU A 132 9.14 -11.75 -5.29
N ARG A 133 7.94 -11.17 -5.36
CA ARG A 133 7.13 -11.14 -6.60
C ARG A 133 6.64 -9.76 -7.01
N PHE A 134 6.36 -8.89 -6.04
CA PHE A 134 5.84 -7.55 -6.31
C PHE A 134 6.70 -6.47 -5.68
N LEU A 135 6.83 -5.36 -6.40
CA LEU A 135 7.38 -4.10 -5.94
C LEU A 135 6.27 -3.03 -6.01
N ALA A 136 5.72 -2.62 -4.86
CA ALA A 136 4.77 -1.50 -4.81
C ALA A 136 5.49 -0.18 -4.53
N VAL A 137 5.21 0.82 -5.37
CA VAL A 137 5.88 2.13 -5.32
C VAL A 137 4.89 3.27 -5.55
N GLY A 138 5.17 4.42 -4.92
CA GLY A 138 4.51 5.69 -5.21
C GLY A 138 4.87 6.23 -6.61
N PRO A 139 4.16 7.26 -7.11
CA PRO A 139 4.34 7.79 -8.46
C PRO A 139 5.77 8.30 -8.73
N VAL A 140 6.38 9.01 -7.78
CA VAL A 140 7.76 9.51 -7.90
C VAL A 140 8.76 8.36 -8.00
N ASN A 141 8.64 7.35 -7.14
CA ASN A 141 9.53 6.20 -7.17
C ASN A 141 9.30 5.34 -8.42
N LYS A 142 8.07 5.25 -8.94
CA LYS A 142 7.80 4.54 -10.21
C LYS A 142 8.54 5.19 -11.38
N GLN A 143 8.59 6.52 -11.46
CA GLN A 143 9.38 7.21 -12.49
C GLN A 143 10.87 6.88 -12.35
N LYS A 144 11.39 6.79 -11.12
CA LYS A 144 12.78 6.37 -10.87
C LYS A 144 13.03 4.92 -11.27
N VAL A 145 12.12 3.99 -10.95
CA VAL A 145 12.21 2.58 -11.38
C VAL A 145 12.29 2.50 -12.92
N SER A 146 11.48 3.28 -13.62
CA SER A 146 11.52 3.33 -15.09
C SER A 146 12.83 3.86 -15.67
N ALA A 147 13.61 4.58 -14.87
CA ALA A 147 14.92 5.13 -15.25
C ALA A 147 16.10 4.24 -14.83
N PHE A 148 15.86 3.08 -14.18
CA PHE A 148 16.92 2.15 -13.81
C PHE A 148 17.60 1.56 -15.05
N THR A 149 18.91 1.30 -14.93
CA THR A 149 19.69 0.79 -16.05
C THR A 149 19.39 -0.69 -16.26
N GLY A 150 19.32 -1.13 -17.51
CA GLY A 150 18.97 -2.53 -17.80
C GLY A 150 17.48 -2.84 -17.82
N VAL A 151 16.60 -1.84 -18.07
CA VAL A 151 15.29 -2.14 -18.67
C VAL A 151 15.57 -2.86 -19.98
N VAL A 152 15.50 -4.19 -19.96
CA VAL A 152 15.47 -4.99 -21.17
C VAL A 152 14.19 -4.58 -21.86
N THR A 153 14.32 -3.65 -22.81
CA THR A 153 13.33 -3.44 -23.84
C THR A 153 13.19 -4.81 -24.46
N ARG A 154 12.13 -5.56 -24.13
CA ARG A 154 11.63 -6.56 -25.07
C ARG A 154 11.43 -5.73 -26.32
N ASN A 155 12.35 -5.86 -27.27
CA ASN A 155 12.12 -5.44 -28.63
C ASN A 155 10.77 -6.04 -28.94
N TYR A 156 9.72 -5.21 -28.97
CA TYR A 156 8.54 -5.59 -29.69
C TYR A 156 9.09 -5.85 -31.08
N ASP A 157 9.03 -7.09 -31.51
CA ASP A 157 9.43 -7.47 -32.84
C ASP A 157 8.48 -6.74 -33.80
N ILE A 158 8.90 -5.54 -34.22
CA ILE A 158 8.17 -4.66 -35.13
C ILE A 158 8.33 -5.16 -36.57
N SER A 159 9.13 -6.22 -36.81
CA SER A 159 9.32 -6.78 -38.15
C SER A 159 8.04 -7.29 -38.82
N ASN A 160 6.94 -7.48 -38.06
CA ASN A 160 5.69 -8.05 -38.58
C ASN A 160 4.43 -7.18 -38.38
N LYS A 161 4.55 -5.86 -38.15
CA LYS A 161 3.36 -4.96 -38.09
C LYS A 161 3.53 -3.68 -38.93
N PRO A 162 2.50 -3.28 -39.70
CA PRO A 162 2.57 -2.08 -40.54
C PRO A 162 2.80 -0.84 -39.67
N ALA A 163 3.65 0.07 -40.16
CA ALA A 163 4.12 1.27 -39.49
C ALA A 163 2.97 2.09 -38.87
N LYS A 164 2.71 1.87 -37.58
CA LYS A 164 1.97 2.76 -36.71
C LYS A 164 2.93 3.26 -35.65
N ALA A 165 2.81 4.54 -35.31
CA ALA A 165 3.65 5.30 -34.39
C ALA A 165 4.37 4.43 -33.36
N THR A 166 5.69 4.42 -33.45
CA THR A 166 6.61 3.80 -32.49
C THR A 166 6.14 4.09 -31.08
N ALA A 167 5.63 3.07 -30.38
CA ALA A 167 5.19 3.23 -29.01
C ALA A 167 6.42 3.59 -28.17
N ILE A 168 6.45 4.80 -27.61
CA ILE A 168 7.48 5.20 -26.63
C ILE A 168 7.18 4.42 -25.35
N ILE A 169 7.94 3.34 -25.10
CA ILE A 169 7.86 2.57 -23.87
C ILE A 169 8.72 3.29 -22.83
N ALA A 170 8.10 4.17 -22.03
CA ALA A 170 8.79 4.95 -20.99
C ALA A 170 8.63 4.36 -19.58
N ALA A 171 7.93 3.23 -19.43
CA ALA A 171 7.61 2.66 -18.11
C ALA A 171 8.06 1.20 -18.01
N ALA A 172 8.75 0.87 -16.91
CA ALA A 172 9.14 -0.50 -16.59
C ALA A 172 8.05 -1.18 -15.74
N ASP A 173 7.34 -2.14 -16.32
CA ASP A 173 6.32 -2.93 -15.59
C ASP A 173 6.89 -4.16 -14.90
N VAL A 174 8.07 -4.59 -15.34
CA VAL A 174 8.80 -5.74 -14.81
C VAL A 174 10.24 -5.34 -14.57
N TYR A 175 10.76 -5.71 -13.41
CA TYR A 175 12.17 -5.57 -13.05
C TYR A 175 12.78 -6.96 -12.92
N VAL A 176 13.83 -7.23 -13.69
CA VAL A 176 14.56 -8.51 -13.62
C VAL A 176 15.77 -8.29 -12.72
N SER A 177 15.78 -9.02 -11.61
CA SER A 177 16.90 -9.03 -10.66
C SER A 177 17.67 -10.34 -10.78
N ASP A 178 18.87 -10.39 -10.20
CA ASP A 178 19.70 -11.61 -10.14
C ASP A 178 19.00 -12.77 -9.40
N PHE A 179 17.97 -12.46 -8.60
CA PHE A 179 17.23 -13.39 -7.75
C PHE A 179 15.81 -13.67 -8.26
N GLY A 180 15.46 -13.18 -9.46
CA GLY A 180 14.15 -13.41 -10.08
C GLY A 180 13.46 -12.14 -10.57
N ILE A 181 12.19 -12.30 -10.96
CA ILE A 181 11.41 -11.28 -11.65
C ILE A 181 10.41 -10.63 -10.70
N LEU A 182 10.44 -9.29 -10.64
CA LEU A 182 9.52 -8.47 -9.86
C LEU A 182 8.54 -7.75 -10.77
N THR A 183 7.25 -7.82 -10.44
CA THR A 183 6.22 -6.98 -11.08
C THR A 183 6.10 -5.66 -10.34
N VAL A 184 6.21 -4.54 -11.06
CA VAL A 184 6.21 -3.20 -10.45
C VAL A 184 4.79 -2.63 -10.45
N MET A 185 4.17 -2.55 -9.27
CA MET A 185 2.81 -2.04 -9.07
C MET A 185 2.84 -0.58 -8.60
N PRO A 186 2.30 0.38 -9.37
CA PRO A 186 2.13 1.74 -8.89
C PRO A 186 0.94 1.85 -7.93
N SER A 187 1.15 2.39 -6.72
CA SER A 187 0.07 2.83 -5.82
C SER A 187 0.08 4.35 -5.69
N ARG A 188 -1.11 4.96 -5.80
CA ARG A 188 -1.28 6.41 -5.61
C ARG A 188 -1.36 6.81 -4.15
N TYR A 189 -1.69 5.87 -3.27
CA TYR A 189 -2.00 6.13 -1.86
C TYR A 189 -0.88 5.69 -0.92
N GLN A 190 0.15 5.02 -1.44
CA GLN A 190 1.37 4.73 -0.73
C GLN A 190 2.21 6.00 -0.54
N ARG A 191 2.92 6.07 0.60
CA ARG A 191 3.87 7.15 0.89
C ARG A 191 4.97 7.19 -0.18
N GLU A 192 5.25 8.37 -0.74
CA GLU A 192 6.26 8.53 -1.81
C GLU A 192 7.69 8.20 -1.38
N ARG A 193 7.97 8.20 -0.08
CA ARG A 193 9.29 7.85 0.45
C ARG A 193 9.53 6.34 0.53
N ASP A 194 8.50 5.53 0.29
CA ASP A 194 8.55 4.09 0.50
C ASP A 194 8.48 3.30 -0.80
N ALA A 195 9.17 2.16 -0.80
CA ALA A 195 9.09 1.12 -1.81
C ALA A 195 8.94 -0.21 -1.07
N TRP A 196 7.87 -0.95 -1.36
CA TRP A 196 7.56 -2.19 -0.64
C TRP A 196 7.78 -3.39 -1.55
N LEU A 197 8.60 -4.33 -1.08
CA LEU A 197 8.81 -5.62 -1.70
C LEU A 197 8.01 -6.66 -0.92
N PHE A 198 7.17 -7.43 -1.62
CA PHE A 198 6.38 -8.46 -0.94
C PHE A 198 6.04 -9.64 -1.84
N ASP A 199 5.75 -10.75 -1.16
CA ASP A 199 5.10 -11.92 -1.70
C ASP A 199 3.68 -12.01 -1.12
N PRO A 200 2.63 -12.04 -1.98
CA PRO A 200 1.25 -12.14 -1.54
C PRO A 200 0.93 -13.36 -0.68
N LYS A 201 1.77 -14.41 -0.69
CA LYS A 201 1.57 -15.58 0.17
C LYS A 201 1.74 -15.26 1.65
N TRP A 202 2.53 -14.25 2.00
CA TRP A 202 2.90 -13.94 3.38
C TRP A 202 2.15 -12.74 3.96
N ILE A 203 1.31 -12.07 3.15
CA ILE A 203 0.58 -10.88 3.57
C ILE A 203 -0.92 -11.08 3.30
N ALA A 204 -1.74 -10.92 4.34
CA ALA A 204 -3.18 -10.96 4.25
C ALA A 204 -3.83 -9.84 5.08
N ILE A 205 -4.93 -9.29 4.58
CA ILE A 205 -5.73 -8.30 5.31
C ILE A 205 -6.94 -9.02 5.93
N ALA A 206 -6.94 -9.11 7.26
CA ALA A 206 -8.06 -9.68 8.02
C ALA A 206 -9.10 -8.60 8.36
N HIS A 207 -10.38 -8.91 8.21
CA HIS A 207 -11.50 -8.03 8.56
C HIS A 207 -12.33 -8.68 9.67
N LEU A 208 -12.49 -7.99 10.81
CA LEU A 208 -13.36 -8.46 11.89
C LEU A 208 -14.84 -8.26 11.56
N ARG A 209 -15.17 -7.16 10.90
CA ARG A 209 -16.52 -6.85 10.42
C ARG A 209 -16.45 -6.58 8.92
N PRO A 210 -17.19 -7.31 8.08
CA PRO A 210 -17.21 -7.03 6.65
C PRO A 210 -17.91 -5.70 6.37
N PHE A 211 -17.71 -5.19 5.16
CA PHE A 211 -18.40 -3.99 4.70
C PHE A 211 -19.92 -4.21 4.72
N HIS A 212 -20.61 -3.36 5.47
CA HIS A 212 -22.06 -3.36 5.56
C HIS A 212 -22.57 -1.91 5.57
N ARG A 213 -23.84 -1.74 5.20
CA ARG A 213 -24.51 -0.45 5.20
C ARG A 213 -25.52 -0.44 6.34
N VAL A 214 -25.54 0.65 7.12
CA VAL A 214 -26.53 0.86 8.18
C VAL A 214 -27.26 2.15 7.88
N LYS A 215 -28.60 2.12 7.99
CA LYS A 215 -29.42 3.33 7.85
C LYS A 215 -29.32 4.12 9.16
N LEU A 216 -28.91 5.39 9.04
CA LEU A 216 -28.87 6.31 10.18
C LEU A 216 -30.25 6.91 10.42
N ALA A 217 -30.47 7.39 11.64
CA ALA A 217 -31.68 8.13 11.98
C ALA A 217 -31.85 9.32 11.03
N LYS A 218 -33.10 9.64 10.68
CA LYS A 218 -33.41 10.87 9.95
C LYS A 218 -32.93 12.04 10.79
N THR A 219 -32.21 12.96 10.16
CA THR A 219 -31.72 14.18 10.80
C THR A 219 -32.55 15.33 10.21
N GLY A 220 -33.37 15.96 11.04
CA GLY A 220 -34.40 16.92 10.59
C GLY A 220 -35.81 16.37 10.71
#